data_AF-A0A4R4PXE4-F1
#
_entry.id   AF-A0A4R4PXE4-F1
#
_cell.length_a   1.000
_cell.length_b   1.000
_cell.length_c   1.000
_cell.angle_alpha   90.00
_cell.angle_beta   90.00
_cell.angle_gamma   90.00
#
_symmetry.space_group_name_H-M   'P 1'
#
loop_
_entity.id
_entity.type
_entity.pdbx_description
1 polymer ?
#
loop_
_entity_poly.entity_id
_entity_poly.type
_entity_poly.pdbx_seq_one_letter_code
_entity_poly.pdbx_strand_id
1 'polypeptide(L)'
;MQTLVTDLLVTLAYGAIGVLLMGIGYALVDLATPGRLRELIWTDRNRNAALLLASNLAAVGVIVVAAIAASEDDFVLGIVGATAYGILGLVIMAAAFLLLDALTPGRLGQILVDPEPHPAVWVSAVVHLATGAIIAAAIS
;
A
#
# COMPACT_ATOMS: atom_id res chain seq x y z
N MET A 1 -32.47 -7.83 -11.96
CA MET A 1 -31.63 -7.02 -12.86
C MET A 1 -31.26 -5.68 -12.25
N GLN A 2 -32.22 -4.92 -11.71
CA GLN A 2 -31.96 -3.60 -11.12
C GLN A 2 -30.99 -3.68 -9.92
N THR A 3 -31.13 -4.70 -9.06
CA THR A 3 -30.20 -5.02 -7.97
C THR A 3 -28.78 -5.34 -8.46
N LEU A 4 -28.65 -6.26 -9.43
CA LEU A 4 -27.37 -6.63 -10.04
C LEU A 4 -26.60 -5.43 -10.61
N VAL A 5 -27.28 -4.49 -11.27
CA VAL A 5 -26.64 -3.29 -11.81
C VAL A 5 -26.14 -2.38 -10.69
N THR A 6 -26.92 -2.20 -9.63
CA THR A 6 -26.52 -1.41 -8.46
C THR A 6 -25.33 -2.04 -7.74
N ASP A 7 -25.33 -3.36 -7.53
CA ASP A 7 -24.24 -4.09 -6.88
C ASP A 7 -22.93 -4.00 -7.71
N LEU A 8 -23.04 -4.08 -9.03
CA LEU A 8 -21.93 -3.88 -9.97
C LEU A 8 -21.37 -2.46 -9.90
N LEU A 9 -22.22 -1.44 -9.83
CA LEU A 9 -21.79 -0.04 -9.73
C LEU A 9 -21.10 0.25 -8.39
N VAL A 10 -21.62 -0.30 -7.30
CA VAL A 10 -21.01 -0.20 -5.97
C VAL A 10 -19.64 -0.88 -5.96
N THR A 11 -19.55 -2.10 -6.48
CA THR A 11 -18.30 -2.84 -6.61
C THR A 11 -17.27 -2.08 -7.45
N LEU A 12 -17.72 -1.48 -8.56
CA LEU A 12 -16.86 -0.67 -9.42
C LEU A 12 -16.33 0.57 -8.68
N ALA A 13 -17.16 1.24 -7.89
CA ALA A 13 -16.75 2.40 -7.10
C ALA A 13 -15.71 2.03 -6.03
N TYR A 14 -15.92 0.92 -5.31
CA TYR A 14 -14.93 0.40 -4.37
C TYR A 14 -13.62 0.00 -5.05
N GLY A 15 -13.71 -0.68 -6.21
CA GLY A 15 -12.55 -1.01 -7.01
C GLY A 15 -11.77 0.23 -7.46
N ALA A 16 -12.46 1.28 -7.90
CA ALA A 16 -11.84 2.53 -8.31
C ALA A 16 -11.10 3.21 -7.15
N ILE A 17 -11.70 3.25 -5.95
CA ILE A 17 -11.05 3.81 -4.76
C ILE A 17 -9.83 2.98 -4.36
N GLY A 18 -9.95 1.65 -4.34
CA GLY A 18 -8.84 0.76 -4.02
C GLY A 18 -7.65 0.95 -4.97
N VAL A 19 -7.91 1.02 -6.28
CA VAL A 19 -6.88 1.30 -7.30
C VAL A 19 -6.27 2.69 -7.11
N LEU A 20 -7.08 3.70 -6.80
CA LEU A 20 -6.60 5.06 -6.57
C LEU A 20 -5.67 5.13 -5.36
N LEU A 21 -6.04 4.50 -4.24
CA LEU A 21 -5.21 4.41 -3.04
C LEU A 21 -3.91 3.63 -3.31
N MET A 22 -3.98 2.54 -4.07
CA MET A 22 -2.78 1.83 -4.53
C MET A 22 -1.88 2.72 -5.40
N GLY A 23 -2.45 3.57 -6.26
CA GLY A 23 -1.72 4.57 -7.03
C GLY A 23 -1.02 5.60 -6.15
N ILE A 24 -1.68 6.06 -5.08
CA ILE A 24 -1.05 6.95 -4.08
C ILE A 24 0.08 6.20 -3.35
N GLY A 25 -0.14 4.93 -2.97
CA GLY A 25 0.87 4.09 -2.37
C GLY A 25 2.10 3.90 -3.25
N TYR A 26 1.90 3.72 -4.56
CA TYR A 26 3.00 3.70 -5.53
C TYR A 26 3.78 5.02 -5.51
N ALA A 27 3.10 6.17 -5.56
CA ALA A 27 3.74 7.48 -5.56
C ALA A 27 4.53 7.75 -4.28
N LEU A 28 4.03 7.28 -3.12
CA LEU A 28 4.75 7.37 -1.86
C LEU A 28 6.01 6.52 -1.84
N VAL A 29 5.95 5.29 -2.35
CA VAL A 29 7.14 4.42 -2.46
C VAL A 29 8.15 5.01 -3.44
N ASP A 30 7.70 5.52 -4.59
CA ASP A 30 8.55 6.21 -5.58
C ASP A 30 9.23 7.44 -4.99
N LEU A 31 8.52 8.25 -4.19
CA LEU A 31 9.13 9.39 -3.49
C LEU A 31 10.15 8.97 -2.42
N ALA A 32 9.90 7.84 -1.75
CA ALA A 32 10.77 7.31 -0.70
C ALA A 32 12.01 6.58 -1.25
N THR A 33 12.01 6.18 -2.52
CA THR A 33 13.15 5.50 -3.15
C THR A 33 13.90 6.44 -4.10
N PRO A 34 15.24 6.40 -4.12
CA PRO A 34 16.03 7.19 -5.05
C PRO A 34 15.94 6.61 -6.47
N GLY A 35 15.52 7.44 -7.42
CA GLY A 35 15.37 7.07 -8.83
C GLY A 35 13.90 7.11 -9.27
N ARG A 36 13.60 6.48 -10.40
CA ARG A 36 12.22 6.29 -10.88
C ARG A 36 11.85 4.82 -10.70
N LEU A 37 10.89 4.53 -9.84
CA LEU A 37 10.47 3.17 -9.53
C LEU A 37 10.04 2.39 -10.78
N ARG A 38 9.45 3.09 -11.76
CA ARG A 38 9.11 2.52 -13.07
C ARG A 38 10.33 1.99 -13.83
N GLU A 39 11.42 2.74 -13.86
CA GLU A 39 12.65 2.33 -14.55
C GLU A 39 13.32 1.19 -13.75
N LEU A 40 13.41 1.33 -12.43
CA LEU A 40 13.98 0.33 -11.54
C LEU A 40 13.30 -1.05 -11.67
N ILE A 41 11.97 -1.08 -11.70
CA ILE A 41 11.22 -2.36 -11.73
C ILE A 41 11.13 -2.92 -13.15
N TRP A 42 10.77 -2.11 -14.15
CA TRP A 42 10.47 -2.63 -15.49
C TRP A 42 11.69 -2.68 -16.42
N THR A 43 12.65 -1.78 -16.25
CA THR A 43 13.87 -1.74 -17.07
C THR A 43 14.99 -2.50 -16.37
N ASP A 44 15.30 -2.12 -15.13
CA ASP A 44 16.46 -2.67 -14.41
C ASP A 44 16.15 -3.99 -13.71
N ARG A 45 14.86 -4.40 -13.69
CA ARG A 45 14.38 -5.63 -13.05
C ARG A 45 14.81 -5.75 -11.58
N ASN A 46 14.85 -4.62 -10.89
CA ASN A 46 15.26 -4.55 -9.49
C ASN A 46 14.25 -5.29 -8.60
N ARG A 47 14.69 -6.40 -8.01
CA ARG A 47 13.86 -7.26 -7.16
C ARG A 47 13.52 -6.61 -5.83
N ASN A 48 14.42 -5.77 -5.30
CA ASN A 48 14.23 -5.11 -4.02
C ASN A 48 13.10 -4.06 -4.14
N ALA A 49 13.19 -3.18 -5.13
CA ALA A 49 12.15 -2.19 -5.42
C ALA A 49 10.79 -2.84 -5.73
N ALA A 50 10.79 -3.94 -6.49
CA ALA A 50 9.58 -4.68 -6.81
C ALA A 50 8.91 -5.29 -5.56
N LEU A 51 9.68 -5.89 -4.65
CA LEU A 51 9.13 -6.47 -3.42
C LEU A 51 8.61 -5.39 -2.45
N LEU A 52 9.33 -4.28 -2.33
CA LEU A 52 8.92 -3.15 -1.49
C LEU A 52 7.59 -2.56 -1.99
N LEU A 53 7.47 -2.33 -3.30
CA LEU A 53 6.22 -1.87 -3.88
C LEU A 53 5.10 -2.89 -3.69
N ALA A 54 5.35 -4.16 -4.02
CA ALA A 54 4.33 -5.21 -3.95
C ALA A 54 3.77 -5.37 -2.53
N SER A 55 4.63 -5.35 -1.51
CA SER A 55 4.22 -5.43 -0.11
C SER A 55 3.40 -4.21 0.33
N ASN A 56 3.78 -3.00 -0.09
CA ASN A 56 3.01 -1.79 0.18
C ASN A 56 1.62 -1.85 -0.47
N LEU A 57 1.53 -2.21 -1.75
CA LEU A 57 0.24 -2.32 -2.45
C LEU A 57 -0.64 -3.41 -1.87
N ALA A 58 -0.06 -4.54 -1.46
CA ALA A 58 -0.78 -5.61 -0.77
C ALA A 58 -1.35 -5.13 0.57
N ALA A 59 -0.56 -4.40 1.36
CA ALA A 59 -1.01 -3.83 2.63
C ALA A 59 -2.17 -2.84 2.45
N VAL A 60 -2.09 -1.94 1.47
CA VAL A 60 -3.19 -1.03 1.12
C VAL A 60 -4.44 -1.81 0.72
N GLY A 61 -4.28 -2.84 -0.11
CA GLY A 61 -5.40 -3.69 -0.54
C GLY A 61 -6.11 -4.35 0.63
N VAL A 62 -5.35 -4.88 1.59
CA VAL A 62 -5.91 -5.50 2.82
C VAL A 62 -6.71 -4.48 3.64
N ILE A 63 -6.20 -3.26 3.81
CA ILE A 63 -6.92 -2.18 4.52
C ILE A 63 -8.24 -1.85 3.81
N VAL A 64 -8.22 -1.68 2.50
CA VAL A 64 -9.42 -1.35 1.72
C VAL A 64 -10.45 -2.47 1.82
N VAL A 65 -10.04 -3.73 1.72
CA VAL A 65 -10.94 -4.89 1.87
C VAL A 65 -11.56 -4.92 3.26
N ALA A 66 -10.79 -4.68 4.32
CA ALA A 66 -11.30 -4.65 5.69
C ALA A 66 -12.29 -3.49 5.91
N ALA A 67 -12.01 -2.31 5.35
CA ALA A 67 -12.91 -1.17 5.42
C ALA A 67 -14.26 -1.42 4.73
N ILE A 68 -14.24 -2.09 3.57
CA ILE A 68 -15.45 -2.49 2.87
C ILE A 68 -16.22 -3.54 3.68
N ALA A 69 -15.52 -4.49 4.30
CA ALA A 69 -16.15 -5.54 5.09
C ALA A 69 -16.84 -4.99 6.36
N ALA A 70 -16.34 -3.89 6.92
CA ALA A 70 -16.88 -3.27 8.14
C ALA A 70 -18.07 -2.32 7.89
N SER A 71 -18.38 -1.95 6.64
CA SER A 71 -19.31 -0.84 6.37
C SER A 71 -20.81 -1.18 6.41
N GLU A 72 -21.22 -2.30 7.02
CA GLU A 72 -22.62 -2.75 7.25
C GLU A 72 -23.67 -2.20 6.26
N ASP A 73 -23.60 -2.59 4.98
CA ASP A 73 -24.50 -2.22 3.87
C ASP A 73 -24.61 -0.71 3.51
N ASP A 74 -23.94 0.19 4.23
CA ASP A 74 -23.85 1.60 3.89
C ASP A 74 -22.70 1.87 2.91
N PHE A 75 -23.07 2.08 1.65
CA PHE A 75 -22.13 2.42 0.58
C PHE A 75 -21.31 3.68 0.83
N VAL A 76 -21.94 4.73 1.37
CA VAL A 76 -21.26 6.02 1.60
C VAL A 76 -20.27 5.87 2.73
N LEU A 77 -20.68 5.20 3.81
CA LEU A 77 -19.81 4.92 4.94
C LEU A 77 -18.61 4.06 4.51
N GLY A 78 -18.83 3.03 3.68
CA GLY A 78 -17.74 2.18 3.20
C GLY A 78 -16.76 2.92 2.30
N ILE A 79 -17.22 3.81 1.43
CA ILE A 79 -16.32 4.64 0.60
C ILE A 79 -15.47 5.57 1.47
N VAL A 80 -16.10 6.25 2.42
CA VAL A 80 -15.42 7.19 3.32
C VAL A 80 -14.44 6.43 4.21
N GLY A 81 -14.86 5.30 4.77
CA GLY A 81 -14.03 4.42 5.58
C GLY A 81 -12.83 3.89 4.81
N ALA A 82 -13.04 3.28 3.63
CA ALA A 82 -11.96 2.75 2.79
C ALA A 82 -10.94 3.83 2.42
N THR A 83 -11.42 5.04 2.09
CA THR A 83 -10.55 6.17 1.78
C THR A 83 -9.79 6.64 3.01
N ALA A 84 -10.46 6.84 4.14
CA ALA A 84 -9.85 7.36 5.36
C ALA A 84 -8.82 6.38 5.95
N TYR A 85 -9.21 5.11 6.14
CA TYR A 85 -8.31 4.08 6.64
C TYR A 85 -7.18 3.78 5.66
N GLY A 86 -7.46 3.79 4.34
CA GLY A 86 -6.44 3.65 3.30
C GLY A 86 -5.38 4.75 3.38
N ILE A 87 -5.80 6.02 3.46
CA ILE A 87 -4.88 7.16 3.61
C ILE A 87 -4.11 7.06 4.93
N LEU A 88 -4.79 6.75 6.04
CA LEU A 88 -4.14 6.57 7.34
C LEU A 88 -3.06 5.49 7.28
N GLY A 89 -3.35 4.36 6.63
CA GLY A 89 -2.38 3.30 6.45
C GLY A 89 -1.20 3.69 5.59
N LEU A 90 -1.43 4.43 4.51
CA LEU A 90 -0.35 5.00 3.71
C LEU A 90 0.56 5.92 4.54
N VAL A 91 -0.02 6.77 5.39
CA VAL A 91 0.74 7.66 6.28
C VAL A 91 1.55 6.86 7.30
N ILE A 92 0.95 5.85 7.95
CA ILE A 92 1.65 5.04 8.94
C ILE A 92 2.75 4.21 8.28
N MET A 93 2.52 3.64 7.11
CA MET A 93 3.54 2.90 6.35
C MET A 93 4.71 3.81 5.95
N ALA A 94 4.44 5.03 5.47
CA ALA A 94 5.48 6.00 5.18
C ALA A 94 6.28 6.38 6.44
N ALA A 95 5.60 6.59 7.58
CA ALA A 95 6.27 6.85 8.85
C ALA A 95 7.13 5.67 9.32
N ALA A 96 6.63 4.44 9.17
CA ALA A 96 7.36 3.22 9.51
C ALA A 96 8.61 3.07 8.63
N PHE A 97 8.50 3.39 7.34
CA PHE A 97 9.65 3.42 6.43
C PHE A 97 10.71 4.44 6.86
N LEU A 98 10.30 5.68 7.18
CA LEU A 98 11.21 6.71 7.67
C LEU A 98 11.87 6.33 9.00
N LEU A 99 11.14 5.66 9.88
CA LEU A 99 11.67 5.16 11.14
C LEU A 99 12.69 4.04 10.90
N LEU A 100 12.43 3.12 9.98
CA LEU A 100 13.43 2.13 9.57
C LEU A 100 14.66 2.81 8.98
N ASP A 101 14.49 3.77 8.07
CA ASP A 101 15.60 4.53 7.46
C ASP A 101 16.47 5.22 8.51
N ALA A 102 15.85 5.81 9.54
CA ALA A 102 16.57 6.45 10.65
C ALA A 102 17.35 5.46 11.54
N LEU A 103 16.86 4.21 11.69
CA LEU A 103 17.47 3.20 12.56
C LEU A 103 18.50 2.32 11.85
N THR A 104 18.48 2.29 10.51
CA THR A 104 19.33 1.40 9.72
C THR A 104 20.60 2.12 9.31
N PRO A 105 21.79 1.50 9.40
CA PRO A 105 23.02 2.13 8.93
C PRO A 105 22.98 2.32 7.41
N GLY A 106 23.21 3.56 6.95
CA GLY A 106 23.18 3.93 5.54
C GLY A 106 21.90 4.67 5.16
N ARG A 107 21.62 4.78 3.86
CA ARG A 107 20.33 5.27 3.34
C ARG A 107 19.55 4.06 2.85
N LEU A 108 18.51 3.67 3.57
CA LEU A 108 17.68 2.51 3.25
C LEU A 108 17.11 2.62 1.84
N GLY A 109 16.73 3.82 1.42
CA GLY A 109 16.34 4.08 0.03
C GLY A 109 17.39 3.62 -0.99
N GLN A 110 18.68 3.90 -0.76
CA GLN A 110 19.76 3.48 -1.69
C GLN A 110 19.97 1.97 -1.66
N ILE A 111 19.90 1.36 -0.48
CA ILE A 111 20.03 -0.09 -0.28
C ILE A 111 18.89 -0.84 -0.99
N LEU A 112 17.68 -0.27 -0.97
CA LEU A 112 16.49 -0.89 -1.57
C LEU A 112 16.43 -0.78 -3.09
N VAL A 113 17.31 0.03 -3.70
CA VAL A 113 17.46 0.12 -5.16
C VAL A 113 18.79 -0.47 -5.65
N ASP A 114 19.52 -1.15 -4.76
CA ASP A 114 20.75 -1.85 -5.12
C ASP A 114 20.44 -2.93 -6.18
N PRO A 115 21.23 -3.04 -7.27
CA PRO A 115 21.10 -4.12 -8.24
C PRO A 115 21.23 -5.52 -7.63
N GLU A 116 22.03 -5.67 -6.57
CA GLU A 116 22.14 -6.93 -5.84
C GLU A 116 21.01 -7.08 -4.82
N PRO A 117 20.36 -8.25 -4.73
CA PRO A 117 19.31 -8.49 -3.74
C PRO A 117 19.80 -8.25 -2.31
N HIS A 118 19.19 -7.30 -1.60
CA HIS A 118 19.62 -6.93 -0.26
C HIS A 118 18.61 -7.40 0.79
N PRO A 119 19.01 -8.17 1.82
CA PRO A 119 18.07 -8.75 2.80
C PRO A 119 17.15 -7.75 3.52
N ALA A 120 17.59 -6.50 3.68
CA ALA A 120 16.81 -5.43 4.30
C ALA A 120 15.45 -5.15 3.62
N VAL A 121 15.30 -5.51 2.34
CA VAL A 121 14.02 -5.38 1.64
C VAL A 121 12.92 -6.23 2.28
N TRP A 122 13.26 -7.43 2.73
CA TRP A 122 12.28 -8.33 3.35
C TRP A 122 11.79 -7.78 4.69
N VAL A 123 12.68 -7.16 5.46
CA VAL A 123 12.32 -6.49 6.73
C VAL A 123 11.34 -5.35 6.44
N SER A 124 11.67 -4.49 5.47
CA SER A 124 10.82 -3.36 5.09
C SER A 124 9.46 -3.82 4.54
N ALA A 125 9.46 -4.88 3.74
CA ALA A 125 8.25 -5.47 3.18
C ALA A 125 7.32 -6.03 4.27
N VAL A 126 7.88 -6.75 5.25
CA VAL A 126 7.12 -7.28 6.39
C VAL A 126 6.54 -6.15 7.25
N VAL A 127 7.28 -5.05 7.43
CA VAL A 127 6.77 -3.88 8.17
C VAL A 127 5.56 -3.25 7.49
N HIS A 128 5.56 -3.11 6.16
CA HIS A 128 4.36 -2.64 5.44
C HIS A 128 3.18 -3.60 5.61
N LEU A 129 3.40 -4.90 5.42
CA LEU A 129 2.34 -5.90 5.57
C LEU A 129 1.77 -5.95 7.00
N ALA A 130 2.63 -5.92 8.01
CA ALA A 130 2.23 -5.90 9.41
C ALA A 130 1.45 -4.63 9.75
N THR A 131 1.91 -3.48 9.26
CA THR A 131 1.19 -2.20 9.43
C THR A 131 -0.20 -2.26 8.81
N GLY A 132 -0.30 -2.76 7.57
CA GLY A 132 -1.59 -2.94 6.90
C GLY A 132 -2.52 -3.88 7.67
N ALA A 133 -2.00 -5.00 8.16
CA ALA A 133 -2.77 -5.96 8.95
C ALA A 133 -3.26 -5.37 10.29
N ILE A 134 -2.42 -4.61 11.00
CA ILE A 134 -2.80 -3.95 12.26
C ILE A 134 -3.94 -2.96 12.02
N ILE A 135 -3.83 -2.14 10.96
CA ILE A 135 -4.86 -1.16 10.64
C ILE A 135 -6.14 -1.86 10.24
N ALA A 136 -6.07 -2.85 9.36
CA ALA A 136 -7.22 -3.64 8.95
C ALA A 136 -7.93 -4.30 10.16
N ALA A 137 -7.17 -4.81 11.13
CA ALA A 137 -7.73 -5.39 12.35
C ALA A 137 -8.34 -4.36 13.32
N ALA A 138 -7.95 -3.08 13.19
CA ALA A 138 -8.46 -1.99 14.02
C ALA A 138 -9.74 -1.33 13.43
N ILE A 139 -10.13 -1.70 12.21
CA ILE A 139 -11.38 -1.24 11.60
C ILE A 139 -12.53 -1.97 12.29
N SER A 140 -13.51 -1.20 12.75
CA SER A 140 -14.70 -1.66 13.47
C SER A 140 -15.94 -0.92 13.01
#